data_AF-A0A163JAB8-F1
#
_entry.id   AF-A0A163JAB8-F1
#
_cell.length_a   1.000
_cell.length_b   1.000
_cell.length_c   1.000
_cell.angle_alpha   90.00
_cell.angle_beta   90.00
_cell.angle_gamma   90.00
#
_symmetry.space_group_name_H-M   'P 1'
#
loop_
_entity.id
_entity.type
_entity.pdbx_description
1 polymer ?
#
loop_
_entity_poly.entity_id
_entity_poly.type
_entity_poly.pdbx_seq_one_letter_code
_entity_poly.pdbx_strand_id
1 'polypeptide(L)'
;MLKPKVISQVLRQTTRNGVKASLLMTHDGSLLSFATDNDKNVKIYAAIAANIWGSYKKQMASGTFLDGGGTDSPKFLLLECEVSH
;
A
#
# COMPACT_ATOMS: atom_id res chain seq x y z
N MET A 1 4.12 -1.45 23.83
CA MET A 1 3.44 -0.53 22.89
C MET A 1 4.40 -0.16 21.78
N LEU A 2 3.95 -0.17 20.51
CA LEU A 2 4.73 0.34 19.38
C LEU A 2 5.02 1.83 19.57
N LYS A 3 6.25 2.28 19.28
CA LYS A 3 6.64 3.70 19.35
C LYS A 3 6.44 4.34 17.96
N PRO A 4 5.42 5.19 17.75
CA PRO A 4 5.08 5.70 16.41
C PRO A 4 6.24 6.44 15.72
N LYS A 5 7.01 7.22 16.48
CA LYS A 5 8.18 7.96 15.98
C LYS A 5 9.27 7.04 15.41
N VAL A 6 9.47 5.86 16.01
CA VAL A 6 10.47 4.89 15.56
C VAL A 6 10.04 4.28 14.22
N ILE A 7 8.75 3.99 14.05
CA ILE A 7 8.20 3.46 12.79
C ILE A 7 8.40 4.47 11.66
N SER A 8 8.05 5.74 11.88
CA SER A 8 8.26 6.79 10.89
C SER A 8 9.73 6.93 10.50
N GLN A 9 10.64 6.81 11.47
CA GLN A 9 12.09 6.86 11.21
C GLN A 9 12.58 5.65 10.39
N VAL A 10 12.05 4.45 10.65
CA VAL A 10 12.35 3.25 9.85
C VAL A 10 11.80 3.39 8.44
N LEU A 11 10.54 3.82 8.27
CA LEU A 11 9.95 4.07 6.95
C LEU A 11 10.74 5.11 6.16
N ARG A 12 11.32 6.11 6.82
CA ARG A 12 12.14 7.13 6.14
C ARG A 12 13.47 6.59 5.58
N GLN A 13 13.91 5.42 6.02
CA GLN A 13 15.09 4.78 5.43
C GLN A 13 14.80 4.20 4.04
N THR A 14 13.52 3.96 3.69
CA THR A 14 13.11 3.37 2.41
C THR A 14 12.90 4.41 1.31
N THR A 15 12.75 5.69 1.64
CA THR A 15 12.51 6.79 0.69
C THR A 15 13.81 7.34 0.08
N ARG A 16 14.69 6.46 -0.39
CA ARG A 16 15.96 6.79 -1.06
C ARG A 16 15.96 6.25 -2.49
N ASN A 17 16.87 6.74 -3.34
CA ASN A 17 17.10 6.22 -4.69
C ASN A 17 15.82 6.18 -5.58
N GLY A 18 15.00 7.23 -5.53
CA GLY A 18 13.82 7.38 -6.40
C GLY A 18 12.49 7.00 -5.74
N VAL A 19 12.50 6.32 -4.59
CA VAL A 19 11.28 6.04 -3.81
C VAL A 19 10.77 7.32 -3.14
N LYS A 20 9.56 7.76 -3.49
CA LYS A 20 8.99 9.04 -3.03
C LYS A 20 8.23 8.98 -1.72
N ALA A 21 7.60 7.83 -1.44
CA ALA A 21 6.79 7.66 -0.24
C ALA A 21 6.78 6.19 0.19
N SER A 22 6.69 5.97 1.51
CA SER A 22 6.50 4.68 2.14
C SER A 22 5.43 4.81 3.23
N LEU A 23 4.39 3.99 3.16
CA LEU A 23 3.20 4.13 3.97
C LEU A 23 2.92 2.84 4.74
N LEU A 24 2.54 2.96 6.01
CA LEU A 24 1.94 1.91 6.81
C LEU A 24 0.49 2.30 7.10
N MET A 25 -0.44 1.47 6.65
CA MET A 25 -1.87 1.74 6.72
C MET A 25 -2.66 0.49 7.08
N THR A 26 -3.89 0.69 7.52
CA THR A 26 -4.88 -0.37 7.68
C THR A 26 -5.51 -0.75 6.33
N HIS A 27 -6.25 -1.85 6.29
CA HIS A 27 -6.86 -2.37 5.06
C HIS A 27 -7.94 -1.46 4.44
N ASP A 28 -8.51 -0.55 5.23
CA ASP A 28 -9.45 0.49 4.82
C ASP A 28 -8.74 1.78 4.34
N GLY A 29 -7.41 1.84 4.40
CA GLY A 29 -6.62 2.99 3.95
C GLY A 29 -6.34 4.04 5.03
N SER A 30 -6.72 3.79 6.29
CA SER A 30 -6.35 4.68 7.41
C SER A 30 -4.85 4.58 7.70
N LEU A 31 -4.18 5.73 7.72
CA LEU A 31 -2.73 5.83 7.93
C LEU A 31 -2.34 5.59 9.40
N LEU A 32 -1.42 4.66 9.62
CA LEU A 32 -0.79 4.43 10.92
C LEU A 32 0.56 5.16 11.04
N SER A 33 1.33 5.19 9.96
CA SER A 33 2.61 5.90 9.86
C SER A 33 2.99 6.06 8.39
N PHE A 34 3.79 7.08 8.06
CA PHE A 34 4.29 7.29 6.70
C PHE A 34 5.63 8.03 6.73
N ALA A 35 6.35 7.93 5.61
CA ALA A 35 7.48 8.77 5.28
C ALA A 35 7.34 9.18 3.81
N THR A 36 7.41 10.48 3.54
CA THR A 36 7.34 11.05 2.19
C THR A 36 8.09 12.38 2.19
N ASP A 37 8.56 12.81 1.02
CA ASP A 37 9.12 14.15 0.86
C ASP A 37 8.01 15.22 0.71
N ASN A 38 6.79 14.80 0.33
CA ASN A 38 5.63 15.67 0.18
C ASN A 38 4.38 15.04 0.81
N ASP A 39 3.93 15.64 1.92
CA ASP A 39 2.82 15.13 2.72
C ASP A 39 1.44 15.36 2.07
N LYS A 40 1.32 16.28 1.11
CA LYS A 40 0.02 16.74 0.57
C LYS A 40 -0.84 15.61 0.01
N ASN A 41 -0.21 14.59 -0.58
CA ASN A 41 -0.92 13.52 -1.31
C ASN A 41 -0.95 12.18 -0.57
N VAL A 42 -0.40 12.10 0.65
CA VAL A 42 -0.18 10.81 1.33
C VAL A 42 -1.50 10.08 1.65
N LYS A 43 -2.56 10.83 1.99
CA LYS A 43 -3.90 10.26 2.23
C LYS A 43 -4.53 9.73 0.93
N ILE A 44 -4.26 10.38 -0.19
CA ILE A 44 -4.77 9.97 -1.51
C ILE A 44 -4.11 8.65 -1.91
N TYR A 45 -2.79 8.54 -1.76
CA TYR A 45 -2.06 7.30 -2.02
C TYR A 45 -2.60 6.12 -1.19
N ALA A 46 -2.87 6.36 0.10
CA ALA A 46 -3.42 5.33 0.98
C ALA A 46 -4.82 4.86 0.54
N ALA A 47 -5.72 5.80 0.22
CA ALA A 47 -7.06 5.47 -0.23
C ALA A 47 -7.07 4.70 -1.55
N ILE A 48 -6.23 5.11 -2.52
CA ILE A 48 -6.09 4.40 -3.80
C ILE A 48 -5.55 2.99 -3.58
N ALA A 49 -4.47 2.84 -2.80
CA ALA A 49 -3.86 1.54 -2.53
C ALA A 49 -4.85 0.58 -1.84
N ALA A 50 -5.61 1.06 -0.85
CA ALA A 50 -6.62 0.25 -0.15
C ALA A 50 -7.75 -0.21 -1.08
N ASN A 51 -8.24 0.67 -1.97
CA ASN A 51 -9.27 0.33 -2.94
C ASN A 51 -8.79 -0.71 -3.98
N ILE A 52 -7.56 -0.57 -4.47
CA ILE A 52 -6.96 -1.54 -5.40
C ILE A 52 -6.80 -2.90 -4.71
N TRP A 53 -6.18 -2.94 -3.54
CA TRP A 53 -6.00 -4.17 -2.78
C TRP A 53 -7.34 -4.85 -2.46
N GLY A 54 -8.33 -4.08 -2.02
CA GLY A 54 -9.67 -4.58 -1.72
C GLY A 54 -10.36 -5.19 -2.94
N SER A 55 -10.17 -4.60 -4.12
CA SER A 55 -10.71 -5.12 -5.38
C SER A 55 -10.09 -6.47 -5.75
N TYR A 56 -8.76 -6.57 -5.73
CA TYR A 56 -8.06 -7.83 -6.01
C TYR A 56 -8.40 -8.93 -5.00
N LYS A 57 -8.45 -8.59 -3.70
CA LYS A 57 -8.82 -9.54 -2.64
C LYS A 57 -10.23 -10.11 -2.86
N LYS A 58 -11.19 -9.27 -3.25
CA LYS A 58 -12.56 -9.72 -3.56
C LYS A 58 -12.60 -10.65 -4.77
N GLN A 59 -11.92 -10.30 -5.86
CA GLN A 59 -11.89 -11.11 -7.07
C GLN A 59 -11.24 -12.48 -6.85
N MET A 60 -10.14 -12.55 -6.09
CA MET A 60 -9.52 -13.82 -5.72
C MET A 60 -10.43 -14.68 -4.82
N ALA A 61 -11.13 -14.05 -3.85
CA ALA A 61 -12.08 -14.76 -3.00
C ALA A 61 -13.30 -15.30 -3.76
N SER A 62 -13.72 -14.61 -4.83
CA SER A 62 -14.82 -15.04 -5.69
C SER A 62 -14.44 -16.14 -6.69
N GLY A 63 -13.18 -16.61 -6.69
CA GLY A 63 -12.72 -17.71 -7.54
C GLY A 63 -12.65 -17.39 -9.04
N THR A 64 -12.92 -16.15 -9.45
CA THR A 64 -12.91 -15.73 -10.86
C THR A 64 -11.51 -15.54 -11.44
N PHE A 65 -10.47 -15.53 -10.60
CA PHE A 65 -9.10 -15.20 -11.00
C PHE A 65 -8.11 -16.37 -10.96
N LEU A 66 -8.31 -17.39 -10.10
CA LEU A 66 -7.37 -18.52 -9.96
C LEU A 66 -8.13 -19.85 -9.90
N ASP A 67 -7.92 -20.69 -10.91
CA ASP A 67 -8.53 -22.03 -11.09
C ASP A 67 -7.87 -23.10 -10.19
N GLY A 68 -7.53 -22.71 -8.95
CA GLY A 68 -6.62 -23.44 -8.09
C GLY A 68 -6.99 -23.35 -6.61
N GLY A 69 -8.23 -23.68 -6.25
CA GLY A 69 -8.66 -24.29 -4.98
C GLY A 69 -8.19 -23.72 -3.62
N GLY A 70 -7.52 -22.57 -3.59
CA GLY A 70 -6.97 -21.96 -2.39
C GLY A 70 -7.68 -20.66 -2.08
N THR A 71 -8.15 -20.51 -0.85
CA THR A 71 -8.72 -19.25 -0.32
C THR A 71 -7.63 -18.19 -0.10
N ASP A 72 -6.72 -18.02 -1.06
CA ASP A 72 -5.51 -17.26 -0.83
C ASP A 72 -5.74 -15.78 -1.18
N SER A 73 -5.50 -14.92 -0.20
CA SER A 73 -5.54 -13.47 -0.37
C SER A 73 -4.28 -13.02 -1.10
N PRO A 74 -4.33 -11.90 -1.84
CA PRO A 74 -3.12 -11.36 -2.48
C PRO A 74 -2.02 -11.19 -1.42
N LYS A 75 -0.81 -11.63 -1.74
CA LYS A 75 0.37 -11.47 -0.86
C LYS A 75 1.14 -10.20 -1.20
N PHE A 76 1.15 -9.82 -2.47
CA PHE A 76 1.88 -8.68 -2.98
C PHE A 76 1.27 -8.19 -4.29
N LEU A 77 1.36 -6.87 -4.55
CA LEU A 77 0.93 -6.24 -5.79
C LEU A 77 2.03 -5.29 -6.26
N LEU A 78 2.41 -5.42 -7.54
CA LEU A 78 3.24 -4.46 -8.24
C LEU A 78 2.37 -3.81 -9.31
N LEU A 79 2.41 -2.48 -9.36
CA LEU A 79 1.62 -1.68 -10.29
C LEU A 79 2.57 -0.79 -11.06
N GLU A 80 2.46 -0.81 -12.38
CA GLU A 80 3.11 0.15 -13.26
C GLU A 80 2.12 1.28 -13.54
N CYS A 81 2.61 2.51 -13.55
CA CYS A 81 1.80 3.69 -13.86
C CYS A 81 2.54 4.53 -14.89
N GLU A 82 1.79 5.12 -15.81
CA GLU A 82 2.36 6.09 -16.74
C GLU A 82 2.78 7.37 -16.01
N VAL A 83 3.92 7.94 -16.40
CA VAL A 83 4.39 9.22 -15.86
C VAL A 83 3.95 10.31 -16.81
N SER A 84 3.00 11.15 -16.38
CA SER A 84 2.59 12.33 -17.15
C SER A 84 3.74 13.35 -17.16
N HIS A 85 4.19 13.74 -18.36
CA HIS A 85 5.20 14.79 -18.57
C HIS A 85 4.62 16.20 -18.41
#